data_AF-A0A937WAX9-F1
#
_entry.id   AF-A0A937WAX9-F1
#
_cell.length_a   1.000
_cell.length_b   1.000
_cell.length_c   1.000
_cell.angle_alpha   90.00
_cell.angle_beta   90.00
_cell.angle_gamma   90.00
#
_symmetry.space_group_name_H-M   'P 1'
#
loop_
_entity.id
_entity.type
_entity.pdbx_description
1 polymer ?
#
loop_
_entity_poly.entity_id
_entity_poly.type
_entity_poly.pdbx_seq_one_letter_code
_entity_poly.pdbx_strand_id
1 'polypeptide(L)'
;MRRVNPNRQLQLTLGLPAFTNSGLFVDHFLKHRLPELDEWKSDDGVNEAYKAIQQLYKGKAASFTYRTDEAQAEDDFSRPVLNLLWGKECYQVQVSIPNEDARRQTDYAFFRSAVDRQAAQPRLGKLDYWRDVPTLGDYRTDLSYSALPSEV
;
A
#
# COMPACT_ATOMS: atom_id res chain seq x y z
N MET A 1 7.60 -40.25 10.70
CA MET A 1 8.17 -39.17 9.86
C MET A 1 7.05 -38.27 9.36
N ARG A 2 6.89 -37.06 9.91
CA ARG A 2 6.05 -36.01 9.32
C ARG A 2 6.98 -34.94 8.76
N ARG A 3 7.01 -34.78 7.44
CA ARG A 3 7.60 -33.59 6.82
C ARG A 3 6.62 -32.45 7.08
N VAL A 4 7.02 -31.50 7.94
CA VAL A 4 6.32 -30.23 8.11
C VAL A 4 6.70 -29.36 6.92
N ASN A 5 5.71 -28.91 6.16
CA ASN A 5 5.88 -28.07 4.97
C ASN A 5 6.34 -26.66 5.42
N PRO A 6 7.49 -26.13 4.95
CA PRO A 6 8.09 -24.89 5.48
C PRO A 6 7.36 -23.61 5.06
N ASN A 7 6.47 -23.66 4.06
CA ASN A 7 5.68 -22.50 3.61
C ASN A 7 4.38 -22.33 4.41
N ARG A 8 4.49 -22.10 5.72
CA ARG A 8 3.35 -21.72 6.55
C ARG A 8 3.40 -20.23 6.86
N GLN A 9 3.08 -19.39 5.86
CA GLN A 9 2.71 -18.00 6.16
C GLN A 9 1.29 -18.00 6.73
N LEU A 10 1.20 -18.11 8.05
CA LEU A 10 0.02 -17.72 8.82
C LEU A 10 0.47 -16.58 9.73
N GLN A 11 0.28 -15.33 9.32
CA GLN A 11 0.45 -14.21 10.25
C GLN A 11 -0.54 -13.09 10.01
N LEU A 12 -1.45 -12.94 10.97
CA LEU A 12 -1.92 -11.66 11.50
C LEU A 12 -2.39 -11.92 12.92
N THR A 13 -1.59 -11.52 13.91
CA THR A 13 -2.11 -11.31 15.27
C THR A 13 -1.52 -10.00 15.77
N LEU A 14 -2.29 -8.93 15.64
CA LEU A 14 -1.93 -7.54 15.94
C LEU A 14 -1.98 -7.26 17.44
N GLY A 15 -1.06 -7.93 18.15
CA GLY A 15 -0.68 -7.67 19.54
C GLY A 15 0.80 -8.05 19.78
N LEU A 16 1.64 -7.70 18.79
CA LEU A 16 3.11 -7.82 18.57
C LEU A 16 3.94 -8.72 19.53
N PRO A 17 4.90 -9.56 19.04
CA PRO A 17 5.78 -9.25 17.90
C PRO A 17 5.95 -10.37 16.86
N ALA A 18 6.13 -10.00 15.59
CA ALA A 18 6.93 -10.80 14.68
C ALA A 18 7.75 -9.88 13.75
N PHE A 19 9.07 -9.93 13.92
CA PHE A 19 10.04 -9.29 13.05
C PHE A 19 11.06 -10.35 12.65
N THR A 20 11.07 -10.78 11.38
CA THR A 20 12.25 -11.43 10.82
C THR A 20 12.49 -10.90 9.42
N ASN A 21 13.40 -9.94 9.37
CA ASN A 21 13.97 -9.46 8.13
C ASN A 21 15.41 -9.99 8.11
N SER A 22 15.80 -10.61 7.00
CA SER A 22 17.07 -11.34 6.90
C SER A 22 18.00 -10.67 5.90
N GLY A 23 18.09 -9.34 5.99
CA GLY A 23 19.03 -8.51 5.26
C GLY A 23 19.66 -7.45 6.17
N LEU A 24 20.99 -7.28 6.05
CA LEU A 24 21.85 -6.46 6.92
C LEU A 24 21.42 -4.99 7.11
N PHE A 25 20.72 -4.39 6.14
CA PHE A 25 20.40 -2.95 6.16
C PHE A 25 19.02 -2.62 6.74
N VAL A 26 18.00 -3.38 6.34
CA VAL A 26 16.61 -3.06 6.69
C VAL A 26 16.32 -3.46 8.15
N ASP A 27 17.01 -4.48 8.67
CA ASP A 27 16.98 -4.84 10.09
C ASP A 27 17.42 -3.72 11.00
N HIS A 28 18.57 -3.14 10.69
CA HIS A 28 19.12 -2.06 11.50
C HIS A 28 18.20 -0.83 11.46
N PHE A 29 17.65 -0.50 10.29
CA PHE A 29 16.71 0.60 10.16
C PHE A 29 15.46 0.38 11.02
N LEU A 30 14.81 -0.78 10.91
CA LEU A 30 13.55 -1.03 11.62
C LEU A 30 13.75 -1.20 13.14
N LYS A 31 14.91 -1.71 13.58
CA LYS A 31 15.23 -1.88 15.01
C LYS A 31 15.73 -0.60 15.68
N HIS A 32 16.55 0.18 14.99
CA HIS A 32 17.30 1.27 15.61
C HIS A 32 16.92 2.65 15.09
N ARG A 33 16.47 2.80 13.84
CA ARG A 33 16.18 4.11 13.26
C ARG A 33 14.69 4.44 13.26
N LEU A 34 13.84 3.48 12.96
CA LEU A 34 12.39 3.67 12.92
C LEU A 34 11.83 4.13 14.29
N PRO A 35 12.21 3.53 15.44
CA PRO A 35 11.71 3.98 16.74
C PRO A 35 12.22 5.37 17.16
N GLU A 36 13.30 5.85 16.53
CA GLU A 36 13.86 7.19 16.81
C GLU A 36 13.13 8.30 16.07
N LEU A 37 12.37 7.98 15.00
CA LEU A 37 11.57 8.94 14.25
C LEU A 37 10.42 9.46 15.11
N ASP A 38 10.24 10.77 15.14
CA ASP A 38 9.21 11.42 15.95
C ASP A 38 7.80 10.98 15.50
N GLU A 39 7.63 10.75 14.21
CA GLU A 39 6.39 10.24 13.61
C GLU A 39 6.04 8.83 14.08
N TRP A 40 7.01 8.06 14.57
CA TRP A 40 6.82 6.69 15.05
C TRP A 40 6.67 6.59 16.58
N LYS A 41 6.87 7.70 17.30
CA LYS A 41 6.73 7.78 18.76
C LYS A 41 5.31 8.09 19.22
N SER A 42 4.48 8.66 18.34
CA SER A 42 3.07 8.91 18.61
C SER A 42 2.22 7.74 18.10
N ASP A 43 1.28 7.29 18.92
CA ASP A 43 0.23 6.35 18.55
C ASP A 43 -1.12 7.06 18.30
N ASP A 44 -1.11 8.38 18.18
CA ASP A 44 -2.31 9.20 17.97
C ASP A 44 -3.06 8.74 16.71
N GLY A 45 -4.33 8.36 16.88
CA GLY A 45 -5.19 7.93 15.78
C GLY A 45 -4.89 6.53 15.24
N VAL A 46 -3.82 5.84 15.67
CA VAL A 46 -3.46 4.50 15.19
C VAL A 46 -4.52 3.48 15.58
N ASN A 47 -4.98 3.51 16.83
CA ASN A 47 -6.01 2.59 17.31
C ASN A 47 -7.38 2.85 16.66
N GLU A 48 -7.72 4.11 16.45
CA GLU A 48 -8.94 4.54 15.76
C GLU A 48 -8.93 4.09 14.30
N ALA A 49 -7.85 4.36 13.58
CA ALA A 49 -7.65 3.93 12.20
C ALA A 49 -7.70 2.41 12.08
N TYR A 50 -7.02 1.70 13.00
CA TYR A 50 -7.03 0.25 13.03
C TYR A 50 -8.44 -0.31 13.22
N LYS A 51 -9.20 0.20 14.19
CA LYS A 51 -10.60 -0.20 14.42
C LYS A 51 -11.48 0.10 13.20
N ALA A 52 -11.31 1.25 12.56
CA ALA A 52 -12.07 1.62 11.35
C ALA A 52 -11.78 0.65 10.19
N ILE A 53 -10.51 0.31 9.96
CA ILE A 53 -10.10 -0.68 8.94
C ILE A 53 -10.65 -2.07 9.28
N GLN A 54 -10.60 -2.49 10.56
CA GLN A 54 -11.19 -3.76 10.97
C GLN A 54 -12.71 -3.80 10.74
N GLN A 55 -13.43 -2.72 11.01
CA GLN A 55 -14.87 -2.63 10.76
C GLN A 55 -15.18 -2.70 9.26
N LEU A 56 -14.44 -1.96 8.44
CA LEU A 56 -14.53 -2.01 6.98
C LEU A 56 -14.31 -3.44 6.46
N TYR A 57 -13.23 -4.09 6.92
CA TYR A 57 -12.91 -5.46 6.53
C TYR A 57 -14.03 -6.42 6.91
N LYS A 58 -14.53 -6.38 8.16
CA LYS A 58 -15.63 -7.24 8.60
C LYS A 58 -16.91 -7.04 7.78
N GLY A 59 -17.19 -5.81 7.35
CA GLY A 59 -18.36 -5.50 6.52
C GLY A 59 -18.25 -6.00 5.08
N LYS A 60 -17.03 -6.10 4.54
CA LYS A 60 -16.77 -6.46 3.13
C LYS A 60 -16.20 -7.87 2.94
N ALA A 61 -15.70 -8.51 3.99
CA ALA A 61 -15.05 -9.83 3.90
C ALA A 61 -15.96 -10.89 3.26
N ALA A 62 -17.26 -10.86 3.55
CA ALA A 62 -18.21 -11.81 2.98
C ALA A 62 -18.54 -11.55 1.49
N SER A 63 -18.31 -10.32 0.98
CA SER A 63 -18.52 -9.99 -0.43
C SER A 63 -17.32 -10.30 -1.32
N PHE A 64 -16.12 -10.50 -0.74
CA PHE A 64 -14.95 -10.92 -1.49
C PHE A 64 -15.04 -12.42 -1.80
N THR A 65 -15.24 -12.75 -3.07
CA THR A 65 -15.31 -14.13 -3.57
C THR A 65 -14.20 -14.37 -4.58
N TYR A 66 -13.99 -15.62 -4.99
CA TYR A 66 -13.03 -15.97 -6.04
C TYR A 66 -13.30 -15.30 -7.41
N ARG A 67 -14.47 -14.65 -7.57
CA ARG A 67 -14.86 -13.91 -8.78
C ARG A 67 -14.73 -12.40 -8.64
N THR A 68 -14.33 -11.89 -7.48
CA THR A 68 -14.14 -10.46 -7.31
C THR A 68 -12.96 -10.05 -8.18
N ASP A 69 -13.22 -9.20 -9.17
CA ASP A 69 -12.16 -8.62 -9.98
C ASP A 69 -11.38 -7.55 -9.19
N GLU A 70 -10.19 -7.24 -9.69
CA GLU A 70 -9.25 -6.33 -9.05
C GLU A 70 -9.84 -4.93 -8.85
N ALA A 71 -10.54 -4.41 -9.85
CA ALA A 71 -11.17 -3.09 -9.82
C ALA A 71 -12.25 -3.01 -8.74
N GLN A 72 -13.08 -4.05 -8.60
CA GLN A 72 -14.10 -4.13 -7.57
C GLN A 72 -13.47 -4.24 -6.17
N ALA A 73 -12.41 -5.04 -6.02
CA ALA A 73 -11.68 -5.13 -4.75
C ALA A 73 -11.02 -3.79 -4.35
N GLU A 74 -10.49 -3.08 -5.35
CA GLU A 74 -9.92 -1.74 -5.18
C GLU A 74 -10.97 -0.75 -4.67
N ASP A 75 -12.11 -0.67 -5.35
CA ASP A 75 -13.20 0.25 -5.02
C ASP A 75 -13.88 -0.08 -3.69
N ASP A 76 -14.06 -1.36 -3.38
CA ASP A 76 -14.77 -1.80 -2.18
C ASP A 76 -13.93 -1.82 -0.90
N PHE A 77 -12.61 -1.91 -1.03
CA PHE A 77 -11.72 -2.06 0.13
C PHE A 77 -10.52 -1.13 0.09
N SER A 78 -9.66 -1.24 -0.92
CA SER A 78 -8.37 -0.54 -0.92
C SER A 78 -8.54 0.97 -0.92
N ARG A 79 -9.42 1.53 -1.76
CA ARG A 79 -9.74 2.96 -1.77
C ARG A 79 -10.35 3.41 -0.45
N PRO A 80 -11.36 2.73 0.13
CA PRO A 80 -11.84 3.04 1.48
C PRO A 80 -10.75 3.00 2.55
N VAL A 81 -9.80 2.07 2.51
CA VAL A 81 -8.65 2.03 3.44
C VAL A 81 -7.75 3.26 3.22
N LEU A 82 -7.42 3.60 1.97
CA LEU A 82 -6.62 4.79 1.65
C LEU A 82 -7.33 6.09 2.05
N ASN A 83 -8.66 6.15 1.95
CA ASN A 83 -9.44 7.28 2.42
C ASN A 83 -9.32 7.48 3.94
N LEU A 84 -9.27 6.37 4.70
CA LEU A 84 -9.09 6.41 6.16
C LEU A 84 -7.67 6.81 6.56
N LEU A 85 -6.65 6.30 5.86
CA LEU A 85 -5.25 6.47 6.23
C LEU A 85 -4.60 7.75 5.67
N TRP A 86 -4.90 8.07 4.41
CA TRP A 86 -4.23 9.14 3.67
C TRP A 86 -5.15 10.35 3.41
N GLY A 87 -6.47 10.11 3.41
CA GLY A 87 -7.46 11.11 3.04
C GLY A 87 -7.72 11.15 1.53
N LYS A 88 -8.99 11.07 1.16
CA LYS A 88 -9.46 11.03 -0.25
C LYS A 88 -8.92 12.18 -1.12
N GLU A 89 -8.74 13.34 -0.51
CA GLU A 89 -8.29 14.55 -1.22
C GLU A 89 -6.77 14.61 -1.37
N CYS A 90 -6.02 13.68 -0.78
CA CYS A 90 -4.56 13.69 -0.72
C CYS A 90 -3.91 12.69 -1.68
N TYR A 91 -4.67 12.04 -2.56
CA TYR A 91 -4.12 11.17 -3.59
C TYR A 91 -4.86 11.32 -4.91
N GLN A 92 -4.21 10.88 -5.98
CA GLN A 92 -4.75 10.83 -7.33
C GLN A 92 -4.64 9.41 -7.87
N VAL A 93 -5.71 8.92 -8.48
CA VAL A 93 -5.78 7.57 -9.06
C VAL A 93 -5.34 7.59 -10.53
N GLN A 94 -4.70 6.52 -10.98
CA GLN A 94 -4.41 6.21 -12.39
C GLN A 94 -3.63 7.32 -13.13
N VAL A 95 -2.53 7.78 -12.53
CA VAL A 95 -1.71 8.87 -13.12
C VAL A 95 -0.68 8.31 -14.09
N SER A 96 -0.65 8.85 -15.31
CA SER A 96 0.35 8.50 -16.32
C SER A 96 1.65 9.27 -16.10
N ILE A 97 2.79 8.56 -16.10
CA ILE A 97 4.13 9.16 -16.07
C ILE A 97 4.54 9.52 -17.51
N PRO A 98 4.79 10.80 -17.82
CA PRO A 98 5.26 11.18 -19.15
C PRO A 98 6.72 10.76 -19.37
N ASN A 99 7.05 10.35 -20.61
CA ASN A 99 8.40 10.04 -21.12
C ASN A 99 9.06 8.69 -20.73
N GLU A 100 8.30 7.64 -20.45
CA GLU A 100 8.84 6.26 -20.56
C GLU A 100 8.34 5.60 -21.86
N ASP A 101 9.24 4.91 -22.58
CA ASP A 101 8.99 4.23 -23.87
C ASP A 101 7.80 3.24 -23.82
N ALA A 102 7.42 2.82 -22.62
CA ALA A 102 6.10 2.32 -22.31
C ALA A 102 5.45 3.28 -21.30
N ARG A 103 4.25 3.78 -21.60
CA ARG A 103 3.46 4.64 -20.69
C ARG A 103 3.25 3.94 -19.36
N ARG A 104 4.18 4.10 -18.41
CA ARG A 104 4.06 3.55 -17.07
C ARG A 104 2.97 4.33 -16.35
N GLN A 105 1.88 3.63 -16.06
CA GLN A 105 0.76 4.15 -15.30
C GLN A 105 0.89 3.65 -13.87
N THR A 106 0.86 4.56 -12.91
CA THR A 106 0.78 4.20 -11.49
C THR A 106 -0.69 4.20 -11.07
N ASP A 107 -1.08 3.29 -10.18
CA ASP A 107 -2.45 3.26 -9.67
C ASP A 107 -2.73 4.44 -8.75
N TYR A 108 -1.72 4.88 -7.98
CA TYR A 108 -1.85 5.99 -7.03
C TYR A 108 -0.62 6.92 -7.04
N ALA A 109 -0.88 8.22 -7.04
CA ALA A 109 0.09 9.25 -6.68
C ALA A 109 -0.34 9.89 -5.35
N PHE A 110 0.50 9.77 -4.32
CA PHE A 110 0.21 10.28 -2.98
C PHE A 110 0.81 11.68 -2.78
N PHE A 111 0.04 12.57 -2.17
CA PHE A 111 0.43 13.92 -1.79
C PHE A 111 0.42 14.04 -0.26
N ARG A 112 1.19 14.99 0.28
CA ARG A 112 1.21 15.25 1.73
C ARG A 112 -0.05 15.94 2.23
N SER A 113 -0.71 16.70 1.35
CA SER A 113 -1.95 17.40 1.65
C SER A 113 -2.82 17.56 0.41
N ALA A 114 -4.10 17.85 0.63
CA ALA A 114 -5.03 18.22 -0.44
C ALA A 114 -4.60 19.49 -1.19
N VAL A 115 -3.93 20.42 -0.48
CA VAL A 115 -3.41 21.65 -1.07
C VAL A 115 -2.29 21.34 -2.05
N ASP A 116 -1.37 20.45 -1.69
CA ASP A 116 -0.28 20.03 -2.59
C ASP A 116 -0.82 19.35 -3.84
N ARG A 117 -1.84 18.48 -3.68
CA ARG A 117 -2.52 17.85 -4.82
C ARG A 117 -3.15 18.90 -5.73
N GLN A 118 -3.89 19.85 -5.17
CA GLN A 118 -4.52 20.92 -5.95
C GLN A 118 -3.49 21.80 -6.67
N ALA A 119 -2.37 22.10 -6.01
CA ALA A 119 -1.28 22.89 -6.60
C ALA A 119 -0.57 22.15 -7.74
N ALA A 120 -0.52 20.82 -7.70
CA ALA A 120 0.04 19.97 -8.75
C ALA A 120 -0.91 19.78 -9.94
N GLN A 121 -2.22 19.92 -9.74
CA GLN A 121 -3.23 19.68 -10.77
C GLN A 121 -2.99 20.39 -12.12
N PRO A 122 -2.56 21.67 -12.19
CA PRO A 122 -2.29 22.34 -13.46
C PRO A 122 -1.11 21.77 -14.25
N ARG A 123 -0.29 20.91 -13.61
CA ARG A 123 0.88 20.26 -14.21
C ARG A 123 0.60 18.82 -14.66
N LEU A 124 -0.62 18.31 -14.50
CA LEU A 124 -0.97 16.94 -14.85
C LEU A 124 -0.54 16.57 -16.29
N GLY A 125 0.11 15.42 -16.44
CA GLY A 125 0.68 14.97 -17.71
C GLY A 125 2.04 15.58 -18.07
N LYS A 126 2.61 16.44 -17.23
CA LYS A 126 3.98 16.98 -17.35
C LYS A 126 4.88 16.36 -16.28
N LEU A 127 6.18 16.32 -16.55
CA LEU A 127 7.16 15.80 -15.58
C LEU A 127 7.11 16.59 -14.25
N ASP A 128 6.86 17.90 -14.33
CA ASP A 128 6.75 18.78 -13.15
C ASP A 128 5.61 18.42 -12.19
N TYR A 129 4.63 17.61 -12.61
CA TYR A 129 3.59 17.09 -11.72
C TYR A 129 4.19 16.26 -10.57
N TRP A 130 5.22 15.48 -10.87
CA TRP A 130 5.80 14.51 -9.96
C TRP A 130 6.71 15.12 -8.89
N ARG A 131 7.04 16.40 -9.00
CA ARG A 131 7.85 17.13 -8.01
C ARG A 131 7.24 17.10 -6.62
N ASP A 132 5.90 17.12 -6.55
CA ASP A 132 5.15 17.22 -5.29
C ASP A 132 4.58 15.87 -4.83
N VAL A 133 4.95 14.78 -5.51
CA VAL A 133 4.50 13.41 -5.22
C VAL A 133 5.59 12.68 -4.43
N PRO A 134 5.53 12.62 -3.08
CA PRO A 134 6.51 11.91 -2.27
C PRO A 134 6.53 10.39 -2.49
N THR A 135 5.42 9.79 -2.92
CA THR A 135 5.29 8.33 -2.99
C THR A 135 4.28 7.90 -4.05
N LEU A 136 4.57 6.77 -4.69
CA LEU A 136 3.71 6.10 -5.66
C LEU A 136 3.08 4.85 -5.02
N GLY A 137 1.84 4.55 -5.39
CA GLY A 137 1.19 3.29 -5.08
C GLY A 137 0.93 2.49 -6.35
N ASP A 138 1.26 1.22 -6.28
CA ASP A 138 0.92 0.18 -7.26
C ASP A 138 0.01 -0.79 -6.51
N TYR A 139 -1.18 -1.02 -7.04
CA TYR A 139 -2.16 -1.91 -6.45
C TYR A 139 -2.19 -3.21 -7.23
N ARG A 140 -1.91 -4.29 -6.52
CA ARG A 140 -1.92 -5.63 -7.09
C ARG A 140 -2.64 -6.59 -6.16
N THR A 141 -3.50 -7.42 -6.75
CA THR A 141 -4.30 -8.43 -6.04
C THR A 141 -3.92 -9.87 -6.38
N ASP A 142 -2.71 -10.07 -6.91
CA ASP A 142 -2.28 -11.27 -7.63
C ASP A 142 -2.67 -12.61 -6.99
N LEU A 143 -3.77 -13.16 -7.48
CA LEU A 143 -4.00 -14.60 -7.70
C LEU A 143 -3.44 -15.07 -9.06
N SER A 144 -2.83 -14.17 -9.85
CA SER A 144 -2.22 -14.48 -11.15
C SER A 144 -0.70 -14.31 -11.10
N TYR A 145 -0.02 -15.07 -10.24
CA TYR A 145 1.39 -15.38 -10.46
C TYR A 145 1.49 -16.53 -11.47
N SER A 146 1.29 -16.22 -12.75
CA SER A 146 1.70 -17.07 -13.86
C SER A 146 2.80 -16.35 -14.62
N ALA A 147 3.95 -17.03 -14.72
CA ALA A 147 5.17 -16.65 -15.43
C ALA A 147 6.17 -15.77 -14.66
N LEU A 148 6.92 -16.39 -13.74
CA LEU A 148 8.36 -16.39 -13.98
C LEU A 148 8.64 -17.44 -15.05
N PRO A 149 9.36 -17.13 -16.14
CA PRO A 149 10.00 -18.18 -16.89
C PRO A 149 11.00 -18.85 -15.94
N SER A 150 10.75 -20.13 -15.66
CA SER A 150 11.79 -21.03 -15.22
C SER A 150 12.82 -21.11 -16.34
N GLU A 151 13.84 -20.26 -16.30
CA GLU A 151 15.03 -20.42 -17.11
C GLU A 151 16.21 -20.83 -16.21
N VAL A 152 16.51 -22.12 -16.38
CA VAL A 152 17.80 -22.85 -16.32
C VAL A 152 18.62 -22.81 -15.03
#